data_AF-A0AAN0YMA0-F1
#
_entry.id   AF-A0AAN0YMA0-F1
#
_cell.length_a   1.000
_cell.length_b   1.000
_cell.length_c   1.000
_cell.angle_alpha   90.00
_cell.angle_beta   90.00
_cell.angle_gamma   90.00
#
_symmetry.space_group_name_H-M   'P 1'
#
loop_
_entity.id
_entity.type
_entity.pdbx_description
1 polymer ?
#
loop_
_entity_poly.entity_id
_entity_poly.type
_entity_poly.pdbx_seq_one_letter_code
_entity_poly.pdbx_strand_id
1 'polypeptide(L)'
;MLNIPIAAILTKMEEQLRQAKTAASQQRLREHIAAVRALCDLVLEKEEAKETAAVSSAAVVPLSIPQGKSERIDIGDDANGPSLFDF
;
A
#
# COMPACT_ATOMS: atom_id res chain seq x y z
N MET A 1 3.61 11.38 -11.88
CA MET A 1 2.55 11.43 -10.84
C MET A 1 1.66 12.64 -11.09
N LEU A 2 0.34 12.48 -11.03
CA LEU A 2 -0.61 13.59 -11.22
C LEU A 2 -0.67 14.43 -9.93
N ASN A 3 0.02 15.57 -9.90
CA ASN A 3 0.00 16.46 -8.73
C ASN A 3 -1.27 17.31 -8.74
N ILE A 4 -2.41 16.71 -8.36
CA ILE A 4 -3.68 17.44 -8.21
C ILE A 4 -3.55 18.40 -7.01
N PRO A 5 -3.75 19.72 -7.17
CA PRO A 5 -3.72 20.67 -6.06
C PRO A 5 -4.79 20.36 -5.01
N ILE A 6 -4.49 20.56 -3.72
CA ILE A 6 -5.44 20.34 -2.62
C ILE A 6 -6.72 21.18 -2.83
N ALA A 7 -6.59 22.42 -3.30
CA ALA A 7 -7.73 23.28 -3.61
C ALA A 7 -8.71 22.63 -4.61
N ALA A 8 -8.20 21.95 -5.64
CA ALA A 8 -9.04 21.26 -6.63
C ALA A 8 -9.74 20.02 -6.04
N ILE A 9 -9.11 19.35 -5.07
CA ILE A 9 -9.73 18.24 -4.34
C ILE A 9 -10.88 18.76 -3.47
N LEU A 10 -10.67 19.86 -2.73
CA LEU A 10 -11.70 20.49 -1.91
C LEU A 10 -12.91 20.93 -2.77
N THR A 11 -12.68 21.55 -3.94
CA THR A 11 -13.76 21.89 -4.87
C THR A 11 -14.54 20.65 -5.33
N LYS A 12 -13.87 19.52 -5.58
CA LYS A 12 -14.55 18.27 -5.93
C LYS A 12 -15.37 17.71 -4.76
N MET A 13 -14.89 17.83 -3.53
CA MET A 13 -15.65 17.41 -2.34
C MET A 13 -16.94 18.21 -2.19
N GLU A 14 -16.88 19.53 -2.37
CA GLU A 14 -18.05 20.40 -2.34
C GLU A 14 -19.10 20.00 -3.39
N GLU A 15 -18.66 19.73 -4.62
CA GLU A 15 -19.56 19.28 -5.68
C GLU A 15 -20.20 17.92 -5.38
N GLN A 16 -19.44 16.95 -4.84
CA GLN A 16 -20.01 15.68 -4.41
C GLN A 16 -21.02 15.85 -3.27
N LEU A 17 -20.76 16.74 -2.31
CA LEU A 17 -21.72 17.07 -1.24
C LEU A 17 -22.97 17.75 -1.78
N ARG A 18 -22.84 18.61 -2.79
CA ARG A 18 -23.99 19.24 -3.46
C ARG A 18 -24.86 18.18 -4.15
N GLN A 19 -24.24 17.27 -4.90
CA GLN A 19 -24.94 16.18 -5.59
C GLN A 19 -25.62 15.22 -4.60
N ALA A 20 -24.94 14.88 -3.50
CA ALA A 20 -25.49 14.08 -2.40
C ALA A 20 -26.78 14.68 -1.83
N LYS A 21 -26.80 15.99 -1.57
CA LYS A 21 -27.98 16.70 -1.03
C LYS A 21 -29.19 16.65 -1.98
N THR A 22 -28.95 16.59 -3.28
CA THR A 22 -29.99 16.53 -4.31
C THR A 22 -30.22 15.12 -4.86
N ALA A 23 -29.65 14.08 -4.23
CA ALA A 23 -29.67 12.73 -4.76
C ALA A 23 -31.10 12.16 -4.78
N ALA A 24 -31.52 11.63 -5.94
CA ALA A 24 -32.85 11.05 -6.12
C ALA A 24 -33.03 9.69 -5.43
N SER A 25 -31.95 9.07 -4.94
CA SER A 25 -32.01 7.78 -4.24
C SER A 25 -30.93 7.66 -3.18
N GLN A 26 -31.19 6.79 -2.19
CA GLN A 26 -30.22 6.45 -1.13
C GLN A 26 -28.93 5.85 -1.70
N GLN A 27 -29.01 5.08 -2.79
CA GLN A 27 -27.83 4.54 -3.44
C GLN A 27 -26.93 5.67 -3.98
N ARG A 28 -27.50 6.63 -4.72
CA ARG A 28 -26.76 7.78 -5.25
C ARG A 28 -26.16 8.64 -4.13
N LEU A 29 -26.92 8.86 -3.05
CA LEU A 29 -26.41 9.52 -1.86
C LEU A 29 -25.13 8.81 -1.34
N ARG A 30 -25.18 7.49 -1.16
CA ARG A 30 -24.03 6.71 -0.68
C ARG A 30 -22.85 6.74 -1.64
N GLU A 31 -23.08 6.72 -2.95
CA GLU A 31 -22.03 6.86 -3.97
C GLU A 31 -21.30 8.20 -3.83
N HIS A 32 -22.03 9.32 -3.72
CA HIS A 32 -21.42 10.64 -3.52
C HIS A 32 -20.66 10.75 -2.20
N ILE A 33 -21.20 10.20 -1.11
CA ILE A 33 -20.51 10.18 0.19
C ILE A 33 -19.23 9.32 0.14
N ALA A 34 -19.26 8.18 -0.56
CA ALA A 34 -18.08 7.35 -0.75
C ALA A 34 -16.99 8.08 -1.55
N ALA A 35 -17.37 8.88 -2.56
CA ALA A 35 -16.45 9.72 -3.29
C ALA A 35 -15.81 10.80 -2.40
N VAL A 36 -16.58 11.45 -1.51
CA VAL A 36 -16.04 12.41 -0.53
C VAL A 36 -15.00 11.73 0.38
N ARG A 37 -15.29 10.53 0.88
CA ARG A 37 -14.33 9.76 1.70
C ARG A 37 -13.01 9.52 0.98
N ALA A 38 -13.07 8.99 -0.26
CA ALA A 38 -11.87 8.73 -1.04
C ALA A 38 -11.05 10.01 -1.32
N LEU A 39 -11.73 11.16 -1.49
CA LEU A 39 -11.05 12.45 -1.64
C LEU A 39 -10.35 12.90 -0.36
N CYS A 40 -10.92 12.63 0.83
CA CYS A 40 -10.23 12.86 2.10
C CYS A 40 -8.96 12.00 2.20
N ASP A 41 -9.10 10.70 1.92
CA ASP A 41 -7.99 9.75 2.00
C ASP A 41 -6.83 10.20 1.09
N LEU A 42 -7.13 10.64 -0.14
CA LEU A 42 -6.13 11.18 -1.09
C LEU A 42 -5.40 12.43 -0.59
N VAL A 43 -6.05 13.29 0.21
CA VAL A 43 -5.40 14.48 0.78
C VAL A 43 -4.44 14.08 1.90
N LEU A 44 -4.84 13.13 2.74
CA LEU A 44 -4.06 12.65 3.87
C LEU A 44 -2.84 11.82 3.43
N GLU A 45 -3.00 10.95 2.42
CA GLU A 45 -1.88 10.16 1.86
C GLU A 45 -0.76 11.03 1.28
N LYS A 46 -1.09 12.21 0.72
CA LYS A 46 -0.09 13.16 0.19
C LYS A 46 0.76 13.80 1.28
N GLU A 47 0.26 13.87 2.51
CA GLU A 47 1.00 14.40 3.65
C GLU A 47 2.08 13.39 4.09
N GLU A 48 1.74 12.10 4.17
CA GLU A 48 2.66 11.01 4.55
C GLU A 48 3.78 10.79 3.53
N ALA A 49 3.49 10.92 2.22
CA ALA A 49 4.49 10.75 1.17
C ALA A 49 5.58 11.84 1.16
N LYS A 50 5.32 13.01 1.76
CA LYS A 50 6.30 14.10 1.86
C LYS A 50 7.31 13.88 2.99
N GLU A 51 6.96 13.10 4.00
CA GLU A 51 7.81 12.86 5.18
C GLU A 51 8.82 11.70 5.00
N THR A 52 8.66 10.87 3.97
CA THR A 52 9.51 9.67 3.76
C THR A 52 10.68 9.87 2.79
N ALA A 53 10.89 11.08 2.26
CA ALA A 53 12.03 11.39 1.37
C ALA A 53 13.32 11.72 2.13
N ALA A 54 13.70 10.89 3.10
CA ALA A 54 15.01 10.94 3.75
C ALA A 54 15.44 9.54 4.22
N VAL A 55 15.66 8.61 3.29
CA VAL A 55 16.35 7.35 3.60
C VAL A 55 17.64 7.28 2.79
N SER A 56 18.72 7.55 3.51
CA SER A 56 20.11 7.49 3.07
C SER A 56 20.42 6.19 2.34
N SER A 57 21.08 6.29 1.19
CA SER A 57 21.66 5.16 0.48
C SER A 57 22.82 4.57 1.29
N ALA A 58 22.53 3.57 2.13
CA ALA A 58 23.55 2.71 2.71
C ALA A 58 24.01 1.70 1.62
N ALA A 59 25.22 1.91 1.12
CA ALA A 59 25.87 1.00 0.19
C ALA A 59 26.04 -0.40 0.82
N VAL A 60 25.46 -1.42 0.18
CA VAL A 60 25.68 -2.82 0.54
C VAL A 60 27.04 -3.27 -0.01
N VAL A 61 28.01 -3.46 0.88
CA VAL A 61 29.27 -4.17 0.56
C VAL A 61 29.01 -5.68 0.65
N PRO A 62 29.27 -6.47 -0.40
CA PRO A 62 29.13 -7.92 -0.33
C PRO A 62 30.32 -8.50 0.45
N LEU A 63 30.03 -9.12 1.60
CA LEU A 63 31.02 -9.85 2.39
C LEU A 63 31.22 -11.25 1.77
N SER A 64 32.42 -11.51 1.27
CA SER A 64 32.80 -12.80 0.69
C SER A 64 32.98 -13.85 1.81
N ILE A 65 32.26 -14.97 1.71
CA ILE A 65 32.35 -16.10 2.64
C ILE A 65 33.47 -17.05 2.15
N PRO A 66 34.53 -17.31 2.93
CA PRO A 66 35.47 -18.36 2.59
C PRO A 66 34.88 -19.74 2.95
N GLN A 67 34.85 -20.64 1.96
CA GLN A 67 34.54 -22.07 2.14
C GLN A 67 35.50 -22.71 3.16
N GLY A 68 34.95 -23.22 4.27
CA GLY A 68 35.64 -24.02 5.27
C GLY A 68 34.85 -25.31 5.55
N LYS A 69 35.47 -26.45 5.23
CA LYS A 69 35.04 -27.85 5.37
C LYS A 69 34.39 -28.19 6.73
N SER A 70 33.31 -28.99 6.72
CA SER A 70 33.21 -30.26 7.47
C SER A 70 31.85 -30.94 7.32
N GLU A 71 31.92 -32.26 7.11
CA GLU A 71 30.89 -33.31 7.24
C GLU A 71 29.74 -33.43 6.22
N ARG A 72 29.80 -34.55 5.49
CA ARG A 72 28.78 -35.11 4.60
C ARG A 72 27.63 -35.63 5.46
N ILE A 73 26.51 -34.92 5.47
CA ILE A 73 25.26 -35.43 6.05
C ILE A 73 24.66 -36.39 5.01
N ASP A 74 24.60 -37.69 5.31
CA ASP A 74 23.82 -38.67 4.56
C ASP A 74 22.33 -38.40 4.89
N ILE A 75 21.69 -37.58 4.05
CA ILE A 75 20.25 -37.34 4.11
C ILE A 75 19.60 -38.52 3.38
N GLY A 76 19.13 -39.50 4.16
CA GLY A 76 18.22 -40.52 3.64
C GLY A 76 17.02 -39.85 2.96
N ASP A 77 16.57 -40.41 1.85
CA ASP A 77 15.60 -39.90 0.87
C ASP A 77 14.16 -39.69 1.40
N ASP A 78 13.98 -39.48 2.70
CA ASP A 78 12.66 -39.49 3.36
C ASP A 78 12.49 -38.36 4.39
N ALA A 79 12.99 -37.16 4.06
CA ALA A 79 12.90 -35.97 4.92
C ALA A 79 11.99 -34.86 4.36
N ASN A 80 11.03 -35.19 3.49
CA ASN A 80 9.99 -34.28 3.03
C ASN A 80 8.61 -34.93 3.18
N GLY A 81 8.09 -34.97 4.41
CA GLY A 81 6.69 -35.32 4.67
C GLY A 81 5.73 -34.32 4.00
N PRO A 82 4.47 -34.71 3.75
CA PRO A 82 3.52 -33.86 3.01
C PRO A 82 3.28 -32.55 3.78
N SER A 83 3.47 -31.42 3.09
CA SER A 83 3.34 -30.08 3.67
C SER A 83 2.04 -29.89 4.43
N LEU A 84 2.17 -29.46 5.69
CA LEU A 84 1.11 -29.26 6.66
C LEU A 84 0.33 -27.94 6.44
N PHE A 85 0.01 -27.61 5.19
CA PHE A 85 -0.86 -26.49 4.82
C PHE A 85 -1.97 -26.99 3.89
N ASP A 86 -2.97 -27.62 4.51
CA ASP A 86 -4.30 -27.82 3.91
C ASP A 86 -5.25 -26.85 4.64
N PHE A 87 -5.31 -25.61 4.15
CA PHE A 87 -6.25 -24.57 4.62
C PHE A 87 -7.01 -24.00 3.42
#